data_AF-A0A7S7NNV3-F1
#
_entry.id   AF-A0A7S7NNV3-F1
#
_cell.length_a   1.000
_cell.length_b   1.000
_cell.length_c   1.000
_cell.angle_alpha   90.00
_cell.angle_beta   90.00
_cell.angle_gamma   90.00
#
_symmetry.space_group_name_H-M   'P 1'
#
loop_
_entity.id
_entity.type
_entity.pdbx_description
1 polymer ?
#
loop_
_entity_poly.entity_id
_entity_poly.type
_entity_poly.pdbx_seq_one_letter_code
_entity_poly.pdbx_strand_id
1 'polypeptide(L)'
;MKKTTMAALALAVCATSGFGQQSSSTADKSAKAAQAKAATKRVPAAAGTELPAGAVRMQEGVYKAQDAKGKTWIYSRTPFGWTKTEESSFKVAAQASEVPSIRAIAVEGDKVKFERDSPFGKSVWTKPVSDLAPEEKAAYELKLNAKNEK
;
A
#
# COMPACT_ATOMS: atom_id res chain seq x y z
N MET A 1 27.23 34.93 1.28
CA MET A 1 27.15 36.27 1.90
C MET A 1 25.82 36.38 2.65
N LYS A 2 25.88 36.76 3.95
CA LYS A 2 24.84 37.44 4.76
C LYS A 2 23.47 36.72 4.84
N LYS A 3 23.20 35.79 5.78
CA LYS A 3 22.85 35.98 7.21
C LYS A 3 22.15 37.32 7.49
N THR A 4 20.82 37.27 7.64
CA THR A 4 20.00 38.34 8.22
C THR A 4 19.28 37.80 9.45
N THR A 5 19.49 38.52 10.54
CA THR A 5 19.04 38.30 11.92
C THR A 5 17.79 39.15 12.19
N MET A 6 17.03 38.77 13.24
CA MET A 6 16.31 39.61 14.23
C MET A 6 14.85 39.18 14.42
N ALA A 7 14.47 38.66 15.59
CA ALA A 7 14.19 39.33 16.89
C ALA A 7 12.66 39.42 17.05
N ALA A 8 12.02 38.61 17.91
CA ALA A 8 11.87 38.77 19.37
C ALA A 8 10.93 39.92 19.78
N LEU A 9 9.75 39.58 20.33
CA LEU A 9 9.00 40.32 21.36
C LEU A 9 7.77 39.46 21.77
N ALA A 10 7.70 38.92 23.00
CA ALA A 10 6.95 39.45 24.16
C ALA A 10 5.45 39.07 24.17
N LEU A 11 4.71 38.89 25.27
CA LEU A 11 4.89 38.61 26.71
C LEU A 11 3.45 38.61 27.29
N ALA A 12 3.02 37.57 28.05
CA ALA A 12 1.87 37.58 28.99
C ALA A 12 1.81 36.16 29.64
N VAL A 13 2.07 35.85 30.91
CA VAL A 13 1.87 36.43 32.26
C VAL A 13 0.44 36.34 32.81
N CYS A 14 0.34 35.59 33.92
CA CYS A 14 -0.71 35.43 34.96
C CYS A 14 -2.01 34.68 34.59
N ALA A 15 -2.24 33.45 35.06
CA ALA A 15 -2.53 33.01 36.44
C ALA A 15 -3.88 33.51 36.98
N THR A 16 -4.92 32.66 36.85
CA THR A 16 -6.03 32.62 37.81
C THR A 16 -6.34 31.17 38.18
N SER A 17 -6.26 30.95 39.48
CA SER A 17 -6.68 29.82 40.27
C SER A 17 -8.18 29.55 40.17
N GLY A 18 -8.53 28.32 39.80
CA GLY A 18 -9.83 27.71 40.07
C GLY A 18 -9.64 26.48 40.95
N PHE A 19 -9.64 26.70 42.26
CA PHE A 19 -9.67 25.66 43.30
C PHE A 19 -11.13 25.22 43.47
N GLY A 20 -11.41 23.94 43.22
CA GLY A 20 -12.75 23.36 43.33
C GLY A 20 -12.69 21.87 43.69
N GLN A 21 -12.49 21.61 44.99
CA GLN A 21 -13.09 20.56 45.82
C GLN A 21 -13.33 19.17 45.15
N GLN A 22 -12.43 18.21 45.35
CA GLN A 22 -12.44 17.22 46.44
C GLN A 22 -13.76 16.47 46.61
N SER A 23 -13.81 15.28 46.02
CA SER A 23 -14.62 14.15 46.50
C SER A 23 -13.67 12.98 46.75
N SER A 24 -13.33 12.78 48.01
CA SER A 24 -12.64 11.59 48.53
C SER A 24 -13.67 10.53 48.92
N SER A 25 -13.61 9.36 48.28
CA SER A 25 -14.11 8.11 48.86
C SER A 25 -13.01 7.08 48.75
N THR A 26 -12.42 6.79 49.91
CA THR A 26 -11.43 5.78 50.21
C THR A 26 -11.95 4.36 49.96
N ALA A 27 -11.13 3.52 49.32
CA ALA A 27 -10.92 2.12 49.70
C ALA A 27 -9.70 1.57 48.95
N ASP A 28 -8.53 1.67 49.58
CA ASP A 28 -7.36 0.87 49.23
C ASP A 28 -7.62 -0.58 49.67
N LYS A 29 -7.52 -1.52 48.72
CA LYS A 29 -7.15 -2.89 49.05
C LYS A 29 -6.40 -3.54 47.89
N SER A 30 -5.09 -3.62 48.10
CA SER A 30 -4.21 -4.71 47.68
C SER A 30 -3.69 -4.68 46.24
N ALA A 31 -2.44 -4.23 46.18
CA ALA A 31 -1.51 -4.46 45.09
C ALA A 31 -1.25 -5.95 44.81
N LYS A 32 -0.98 -6.20 43.52
CA LYS A 32 -0.04 -7.19 42.97
C LYS A 32 -0.48 -8.65 42.90
N ALA A 33 -1.09 -9.01 41.76
CA ALA A 33 -0.76 -10.23 41.05
C ALA A 33 -1.08 -10.09 39.55
N ALA A 34 -0.17 -10.59 38.72
CA ALA A 34 -0.34 -10.96 37.32
C ALA A 34 -0.44 -9.82 36.27
N GLN A 35 0.73 -9.35 35.83
CA GLN A 35 0.97 -9.25 34.39
C GLN A 35 0.68 -10.63 33.78
N ALA A 36 -0.50 -10.79 33.19
CA ALA A 36 -0.81 -11.92 32.33
C ALA A 36 -1.88 -11.50 31.33
N LYS A 37 -1.50 -11.62 30.05
CA LYS A 37 -2.35 -11.60 28.86
C LYS A 37 -2.87 -10.22 28.44
N ALA A 38 -1.98 -9.52 27.73
CA ALA A 38 -2.37 -8.86 26.49
C ALA A 38 -3.05 -9.88 25.56
N ALA A 39 -4.35 -10.07 25.77
CA ALA A 39 -5.25 -10.75 24.86
C ALA A 39 -6.57 -9.97 24.90
N THR A 40 -6.49 -8.70 24.52
CA THR A 40 -7.67 -7.98 24.05
C THR A 40 -8.15 -8.75 22.84
N LYS A 41 -9.17 -9.56 23.09
CA LYS A 41 -10.03 -10.28 22.16
C LYS A 41 -10.13 -9.46 20.87
N ARG A 42 -9.36 -9.82 19.84
CA ARG A 42 -9.55 -9.29 18.49
C ARG A 42 -10.90 -9.83 18.04
N VAL A 43 -11.93 -9.03 18.26
CA VAL A 43 -13.26 -9.22 17.68
C VAL A 43 -13.07 -9.28 16.16
N PRO A 44 -13.66 -10.25 15.45
CA PRO A 44 -13.57 -10.27 13.99
C PRO A 44 -14.27 -9.02 13.48
N ALA A 45 -13.49 -8.04 13.02
CA ALA A 45 -14.04 -6.87 12.33
C ALA A 45 -14.73 -7.37 11.06
N ALA A 46 -16.05 -7.42 11.18
CA ALA A 46 -16.98 -7.72 10.12
C ALA A 46 -16.65 -6.87 8.89
N ALA A 47 -16.95 -7.43 7.73
CA ALA A 47 -16.92 -6.71 6.47
C ALA A 47 -17.68 -5.37 6.60
N GLY A 48 -17.00 -4.25 6.34
CA GLY A 48 -17.62 -2.93 6.27
C GLY A 48 -16.86 -1.86 7.07
N THR A 49 -16.37 -0.87 6.34
CA THR A 49 -16.23 0.53 6.78
C THR A 49 -14.99 0.95 7.57
N GLU A 50 -14.27 0.09 8.31
CA GLU A 50 -13.19 0.59 9.19
C GLU A 50 -11.85 -0.15 9.10
N LEU A 51 -10.76 0.62 9.10
CA LEU A 51 -9.38 0.14 9.13
C LEU A 51 -9.06 -0.42 10.52
N PRO A 52 -8.49 -1.63 10.66
CA PRO A 52 -8.19 -2.18 11.97
C PRO A 52 -7.12 -1.35 12.71
N ALA A 53 -7.29 -1.17 14.02
CA ALA A 53 -6.43 -0.32 14.86
C ALA A 53 -4.94 -0.75 14.90
N GLY A 54 -4.61 -1.95 14.42
CA GLY A 54 -3.24 -2.45 14.28
C GLY A 54 -2.72 -2.45 12.84
N ALA A 55 -3.37 -1.73 11.91
CA ALA A 55 -2.93 -1.68 10.54
C ALA A 55 -1.67 -0.82 10.39
N VAL A 56 -0.65 -1.39 9.76
CA VAL A 56 0.61 -0.71 9.45
C VAL A 56 0.45 0.00 8.12
N ARG A 57 0.61 1.32 8.10
CA ARG A 57 0.60 2.12 6.86
C ARG A 57 1.80 1.75 6.00
N MET A 58 1.55 1.34 4.76
CA MET A 58 2.60 1.04 3.78
C MET A 58 2.83 2.21 2.84
N GLN A 59 1.74 2.81 2.34
CA GLN A 59 1.75 3.96 1.43
C GLN A 59 0.62 4.92 1.81
N GLU A 60 0.53 6.06 1.15
CA GLU A 60 -0.62 6.95 1.32
C GLU A 60 -1.92 6.25 0.90
N GLY A 61 -2.87 6.17 1.84
CA GLY A 61 -4.12 5.46 1.61
C GLY A 61 -4.02 3.93 1.61
N VAL A 62 -2.83 3.31 1.76
CA VAL A 62 -2.67 1.84 1.75
C VAL A 62 -2.07 1.34 3.06
N TYR A 63 -2.74 0.36 3.66
CA TYR A 63 -2.43 -0.18 4.97
C TYR A 63 -2.43 -1.71 4.95
N LYS A 64 -1.65 -2.33 5.83
CA LYS A 64 -1.53 -3.78 5.96
C LYS A 64 -1.89 -4.22 7.36
N ALA A 65 -2.72 -5.25 7.48
CA ALA A 65 -3.07 -5.84 8.76
C ALA A 65 -3.12 -7.36 8.67
N GLN A 66 -2.75 -8.03 9.75
CA GLN A 66 -2.83 -9.48 9.86
C GLN A 66 -4.05 -9.86 10.71
N ASP A 67 -4.86 -10.78 10.21
CA ASP A 67 -6.03 -11.32 10.90
C ASP A 67 -5.61 -12.33 11.99
N ALA A 68 -6.54 -12.68 12.89
CA ALA A 68 -6.34 -13.68 13.94
C ALA A 68 -5.91 -15.06 13.41
N LYS A 69 -6.21 -15.35 12.14
CA LYS A 69 -5.82 -16.60 11.45
C LYS A 69 -4.43 -16.53 10.79
N GLY A 70 -3.67 -15.45 10.99
CA GLY A 70 -2.36 -15.25 10.36
C GLY A 70 -2.41 -14.77 8.90
N LYS A 71 -3.60 -14.58 8.32
CA LYS A 71 -3.74 -14.09 6.94
C LYS A 71 -3.51 -12.58 6.88
N THR A 72 -2.72 -12.15 5.91
CA THR A 72 -2.39 -10.74 5.69
C THR A 72 -3.34 -10.09 4.70
N TRP A 73 -3.89 -8.95 5.10
CA TRP A 73 -4.84 -8.15 4.34
C TRP A 73 -4.27 -6.77 4.04
N ILE A 74 -4.50 -6.30 2.83
CA ILE A 74 -4.23 -4.95 2.36
C ILE A 74 -5.54 -4.17 2.36
N TYR A 75 -5.54 -3.02 3.01
CA TYR A 75 -6.64 -2.08 3.07
C TYR A 75 -6.25 -0.84 2.25
N SER A 76 -7.02 -0.53 1.22
CA SER A 76 -6.80 0.66 0.38
C SER A 76 -7.95 1.65 0.53
N ARG A 77 -7.61 2.93 0.64
CA ARG A 77 -8.55 4.03 0.68
C ARG A 77 -8.90 4.42 -0.75
N THR A 78 -10.17 4.29 -1.09
CA THR A 78 -10.73 4.75 -2.35
C THR A 78 -11.79 5.83 -2.09
N PRO A 79 -12.18 6.63 -3.10
CA PRO A 79 -13.26 7.60 -2.94
C PRO A 79 -14.59 7.00 -2.48
N PHE A 80 -14.81 5.70 -2.73
CA PHE A 80 -16.02 4.96 -2.36
C PHE A 80 -15.94 4.30 -0.97
N GLY A 81 -14.82 4.46 -0.25
CA GLY A 81 -14.60 3.87 1.05
C GLY A 81 -13.35 3.00 1.12
N TRP A 82 -13.33 2.08 2.09
CA TRP A 82 -12.22 1.16 2.30
C TRP A 82 -12.42 -0.14 1.52
N THR A 83 -11.43 -0.52 0.74
CA THR A 83 -11.36 -1.82 0.07
C THR A 83 -10.39 -2.72 0.85
N LYS A 84 -10.76 -3.99 1.03
CA LYS A 84 -9.92 -5.01 1.67
C LYS A 84 -9.58 -6.10 0.66
N THR A 85 -8.30 -6.37 0.48
CA THR A 85 -7.79 -7.37 -0.47
C THR A 85 -6.77 -8.26 0.23
N GLU A 86 -6.74 -9.55 -0.10
CA GLU A 86 -5.69 -10.45 0.40
C GLU A 86 -4.32 -10.08 -0.22
N GLU A 87 -3.24 -10.13 0.56
CA GLU A 87 -1.89 -9.80 0.07
C GLU A 87 -1.51 -10.59 -1.18
N SER A 88 -1.90 -11.88 -1.24
CA SER A 88 -1.70 -12.76 -2.40
C SER A 88 -2.31 -12.17 -3.68
N SER A 89 -3.55 -11.68 -3.60
CA SER A 89 -4.25 -11.07 -4.74
C SER A 89 -3.71 -9.68 -5.07
N PHE A 90 -3.28 -8.92 -4.06
CA PHE A 90 -2.63 -7.62 -4.28
C PHE A 90 -1.29 -7.76 -5.02
N LYS A 91 -0.48 -8.77 -4.69
CA LYS A 91 0.78 -9.06 -5.40
C LYS A 91 0.56 -9.44 -6.86
N VAL A 92 -0.51 -10.18 -7.18
CA VAL A 92 -0.85 -10.52 -8.56
C VAL A 92 -1.32 -9.28 -9.33
N ALA A 93 -2.15 -8.43 -8.71
CA ALA A 93 -2.60 -7.19 -9.33
C ALA A 93 -1.46 -6.18 -9.57
N ALA A 94 -0.52 -6.07 -8.62
CA ALA A 94 0.66 -5.23 -8.76
C ALA A 94 1.60 -5.74 -9.86
N GLN A 95 1.88 -7.04 -9.90
CA GLN A 95 2.72 -7.64 -10.96
C GLN A 95 2.06 -7.61 -12.34
N ALA A 96 0.73 -7.68 -12.42
CA ALA A 96 0.01 -7.49 -13.69
C ALA A 96 0.22 -6.08 -14.27
N SER A 97 0.67 -5.12 -13.46
CA SER A 97 1.00 -3.76 -13.92
C SER A 97 2.47 -3.63 -14.36
N GLU A 98 3.34 -4.59 -14.03
CA GLU A 98 4.77 -4.58 -14.37
C GLU A 98 5.11 -5.45 -15.60
N VAL A 99 4.24 -6.39 -15.97
CA VAL A 99 4.40 -7.11 -17.24
C VAL A 99 3.97 -6.18 -18.38
N PRO A 100 4.83 -5.93 -19.39
CA PRO A 100 4.40 -5.17 -20.55
C PRO A 100 3.16 -5.84 -21.12
N SER A 101 2.06 -5.09 -21.21
CA SER A 101 0.81 -5.64 -21.76
C SER A 101 1.02 -6.18 -23.18
N ILE A 102 2.10 -5.74 -23.85
CA ILE A 102 2.55 -6.15 -25.18
C ILE A 102 3.62 -7.25 -25.06
N ARG A 103 3.41 -8.39 -25.72
CA ARG A 103 4.34 -9.51 -25.83
C ARG A 103 4.74 -9.76 -27.28
N ALA A 104 6.02 -9.97 -27.57
CA ALA A 104 6.48 -10.41 -28.89
C ALA A 104 6.31 -11.93 -29.05
N ILE A 105 5.44 -12.36 -29.97
CA ILE A 105 5.12 -13.77 -30.18
C ILE A 105 5.96 -14.40 -31.29
N ALA A 106 6.32 -13.63 -32.33
CA ALA A 106 7.19 -14.08 -33.42
C ALA A 106 8.12 -12.95 -33.89
N VAL A 107 9.34 -13.32 -34.29
CA VAL A 107 10.32 -12.43 -34.90
C VAL A 107 10.65 -13.00 -36.28
N GLU A 108 10.28 -12.25 -37.32
CA GLU A 108 10.43 -12.60 -38.73
C GLU A 108 11.35 -11.57 -39.40
N GLY A 109 12.66 -11.78 -39.26
CA GLY A 109 13.67 -10.84 -39.77
C GLY A 109 13.48 -9.45 -39.18
N ASP A 110 13.13 -8.48 -40.05
CA ASP A 110 12.89 -7.09 -39.69
C ASP A 110 11.49 -6.80 -39.14
N LYS A 111 10.60 -7.80 -39.06
CA LYS A 111 9.23 -7.63 -38.54
C LYS A 111 9.03 -8.45 -37.28
N VAL A 112 8.26 -7.89 -36.35
CA VAL A 112 7.92 -8.53 -35.08
C VAL A 112 6.41 -8.56 -34.96
N LYS A 113 5.87 -9.75 -34.68
CA LYS A 113 4.46 -9.95 -34.36
C LYS A 113 4.27 -9.84 -32.86
N PHE A 114 3.42 -8.91 -32.46
CA PHE A 114 3.08 -8.64 -31.07
C PHE A 114 1.66 -9.11 -30.74
N GLU A 115 1.44 -9.41 -29.48
CA GLU A 115 0.15 -9.69 -28.88
C GLU A 115 -0.02 -8.80 -27.65
N ARG A 116 -1.17 -8.15 -27.50
CA ARG A 116 -1.58 -7.46 -26.28
C ARG A 116 -2.92 -7.97 -25.79
N ASP A 117 -2.98 -8.25 -24.50
CA ASP A 117 -4.24 -8.53 -23.81
C ASP A 117 -5.04 -7.22 -23.68
N SER A 118 -6.24 -7.20 -24.25
CA SER A 118 -7.20 -6.08 -24.20
C SER A 118 -8.50 -6.58 -23.54
N PRO A 119 -9.31 -5.70 -22.93
CA PRO A 119 -10.62 -6.08 -22.39
C PRO A 119 -11.56 -6.74 -23.41
N PHE A 120 -11.29 -6.57 -24.72
CA PHE A 120 -12.05 -7.19 -25.82
C PHE A 120 -11.39 -8.46 -26.38
N GLY A 121 -10.40 -9.03 -25.68
CA GLY A 121 -9.62 -10.17 -26.13
C GLY A 121 -8.21 -9.79 -26.58
N LYS A 122 -7.53 -10.69 -27.29
CA LYS A 122 -6.13 -10.50 -27.70
C LYS A 122 -6.06 -9.68 -28.99
N SER A 123 -5.36 -8.54 -28.94
CA SER A 123 -5.02 -7.77 -30.13
C SER A 123 -3.66 -8.22 -30.64
N VAL A 124 -3.59 -8.60 -31.92
CA VAL A 124 -2.34 -9.03 -32.57
C VAL A 124 -2.01 -8.07 -33.70
N TRP A 125 -0.79 -7.58 -33.75
CA TRP A 125 -0.30 -6.73 -34.84
C TRP A 125 1.15 -7.06 -35.18
N THR A 126 1.56 -6.67 -36.38
CA THR A 126 2.93 -6.85 -36.86
C THR A 126 3.53 -5.47 -37.14
N LYS A 127 4.71 -5.20 -36.59
CA LYS A 127 5.45 -3.94 -36.83
C LYS A 127 6.91 -4.21 -37.19
N PRO A 128 7.55 -3.32 -37.96
CA PRO A 128 8.97 -3.43 -38.24
C PRO A 128 9.80 -3.06 -37.00
N VAL A 129 10.98 -3.69 -36.84
CA VAL A 129 11.91 -3.45 -35.72
C VAL A 129 12.35 -1.97 -35.66
N SER A 130 12.45 -1.32 -36.82
CA SER A 130 12.81 0.10 -36.93
C SER A 130 11.77 1.06 -36.36
N ASP A 131 10.51 0.64 -36.23
CA ASP A 131 9.37 1.48 -35.79
C ASP A 131 8.85 1.08 -34.40
N LEU A 132 9.62 0.32 -33.63
CA LEU A 132 9.19 -0.14 -32.32
C LEU A 132 9.18 1.01 -31.30
N ALA A 133 8.05 1.15 -30.59
CA ALA A 133 7.95 1.99 -29.41
C ALA A 133 8.79 1.39 -28.25
N PRO A 134 9.14 2.18 -27.22
CA PRO A 134 9.96 1.70 -26.10
C PRO A 134 9.41 0.44 -25.41
N GLU A 135 8.08 0.35 -25.25
CA GLU A 135 7.40 -0.80 -24.67
C GLU A 135 7.50 -2.06 -25.56
N GLU A 136 7.40 -1.88 -26.88
CA GLU A 136 7.50 -2.94 -27.88
C GLU A 136 8.96 -3.43 -28.02
N LYS A 137 9.94 -2.53 -27.88
CA LYS A 137 11.37 -2.87 -27.84
C LYS A 137 11.70 -3.77 -26.66
N ALA A 138 11.20 -3.45 -25.46
CA ALA A 138 11.38 -4.31 -24.29
C ALA A 138 10.81 -5.71 -24.53
N ALA A 139 9.61 -5.81 -25.11
CA ALA A 139 9.00 -7.09 -25.46
C ALA A 139 9.81 -7.87 -26.52
N TYR A 140 10.39 -7.17 -27.50
CA TYR A 140 11.27 -7.75 -28.51
C TYR A 140 12.59 -8.27 -27.93
N GLU A 141 13.24 -7.50 -27.05
CA GLU A 141 14.48 -7.89 -26.38
C GLU A 141 14.27 -9.10 -25.46
N LEU A 142 13.18 -9.14 -24.70
CA LEU A 142 12.81 -10.31 -23.90
C LEU A 142 12.65 -11.57 -24.77
N LYS A 143 12.04 -11.42 -25.96
CA LYS A 143 11.87 -12.52 -26.91
C LYS A 143 13.20 -12.96 -27.53
N LEU A 144 14.09 -12.03 -27.83
CA LEU A 144 15.43 -12.31 -28.36
C LEU A 144 16.27 -13.04 -27.31
N ASN A 145 16.27 -12.56 -26.07
CA ASN A 145 16.97 -13.19 -24.96
C ASN A 145 16.46 -14.62 -24.71
N ALA A 146 15.14 -14.81 -24.69
CA ALA A 146 14.52 -16.13 -24.55
C ALA A 146 14.82 -17.08 -25.72
N LYS A 147 15.11 -16.56 -26.92
CA LYS A 147 15.54 -17.37 -28.07
C LYS A 147 17.01 -17.79 -27.95
N ASN A 148 17.86 -16.95 -27.37
CA ASN A 148 19.29 -17.21 -27.21
C ASN A 148 19.62 -18.13 -26.03
N GLU A 149 18.74 -18.19 -25.02
CA GLU A 149 18.88 -19.08 -23.87
C GLU A 149 18.45 -20.53 -24.16
N LYS A 150 18.00 -20.82 -25.39
CA LYS A 150 17.45 -22.11 -25.79
C LYS A 150 18.29 -22.77 -26.88
#